data_AF-A0A1N7MWQ4-F1
#
_entry.id   AF-A0A1N7MWQ4-F1
#
_cell.length_a   1.000
_cell.length_b   1.000
_cell.length_c   1.000
_cell.angle_alpha   90.00
_cell.angle_beta   90.00
_cell.angle_gamma   90.00
#
_symmetry.space_group_name_H-M   'P 1'
#
loop_
_entity.id
_entity.type
_entity.pdbx_description
1 polymer ?
#
loop_
_entity_poly.entity_id
_entity_poly.type
_entity_poly.pdbx_seq_one_letter_code
_entity_poly.pdbx_strand_id
1 'polypeptide(L)'
;MKPRLLSTVLLFFFLHLFSQKAENDSIPRKKIVAVKTNNTIKIDGIFDEEAWSKAPIATNFIQRSPENGVPVPDSLRTEVKILYDDTGVYFGAQMYDPHPEKIAKEMVERDNVGNDDIFGVVLNGYNDKQQSLEFLVMPTGVQYDAKITNDNGEDSSWNGVWYSAAKINEKGWFAEIKIPYSELRFPKNKVQDWGFNIVRRIQRTKVMYDWNLVNN
;
A
#
# COMPACT_ATOMS: atom_id res chain seq x y z
N MET A 1 -69.01 20.74 41.36
CA MET A 1 -67.87 19.82 41.15
C MET A 1 -67.86 19.42 39.68
N LYS A 2 -66.81 19.79 38.92
CA LYS A 2 -66.66 19.48 37.48
C LYS A 2 -65.71 18.28 37.30
N PRO A 3 -65.97 17.32 36.39
CA PRO A 3 -65.05 16.21 36.14
C PRO A 3 -63.93 16.65 35.18
N ARG A 4 -62.71 16.15 35.38
CA ARG A 4 -61.58 16.30 34.46
C ARG A 4 -61.50 15.05 33.59
N LEU A 5 -61.60 15.23 32.27
CA LEU A 5 -61.34 14.20 31.26
C LEU A 5 -59.83 14.01 31.11
N LEU A 6 -59.36 12.76 31.19
CA LEU A 6 -57.96 12.37 30.95
C LEU A 6 -57.85 11.93 29.48
N SER A 7 -57.14 12.68 28.64
CA SER A 7 -56.87 12.31 27.25
C SER A 7 -55.52 11.61 27.14
N THR A 8 -55.54 10.31 26.84
CA THR A 8 -54.35 9.50 26.52
C THR A 8 -54.04 9.66 25.04
N VAL A 9 -52.88 10.24 24.70
CA VAL A 9 -52.37 10.29 23.32
C VAL A 9 -51.40 9.13 23.11
N LEU A 10 -51.77 8.19 22.24
CA LEU A 10 -50.95 7.04 21.85
C LEU A 10 -50.11 7.42 20.62
N LEU A 11 -48.80 7.59 20.79
CA LEU A 11 -47.88 7.93 19.70
C LEU A 11 -47.35 6.64 19.05
N PHE A 12 -47.79 6.33 17.83
CA PHE A 12 -47.24 5.22 17.02
C PHE A 12 -45.87 5.63 16.45
N PHE A 13 -44.80 4.94 16.89
CA PHE A 13 -43.45 5.09 16.34
C PHE A 13 -43.29 4.18 15.12
N PHE A 14 -43.16 4.76 13.93
CA PHE A 14 -42.96 4.04 12.67
C PHE A 14 -41.44 3.82 12.45
N LEU A 15 -40.95 2.61 12.77
CA LEU A 15 -39.56 2.22 12.51
C LEU A 15 -39.35 2.04 11.00
N HIS A 16 -38.71 3.01 10.35
CA HIS A 16 -38.15 2.82 9.01
C HIS A 16 -36.86 1.99 9.13
N LEU A 17 -36.95 0.70 8.79
CA LEU A 17 -35.78 -0.14 8.53
C LEU A 17 -35.10 0.37 7.26
N PHE A 18 -34.02 1.15 7.43
CA PHE A 18 -33.10 1.43 6.34
C PHE A 18 -32.33 0.15 6.01
N SER A 19 -32.67 -0.47 4.88
CA SER A 19 -31.86 -1.52 4.28
C SER A 19 -30.58 -0.88 3.72
N GLN A 20 -29.42 -1.15 4.32
CA GLN A 20 -28.14 -0.78 3.74
C GLN A 20 -27.91 -1.63 2.49
N LYS A 21 -27.92 -0.97 1.32
CA LYS A 21 -27.45 -1.57 0.07
C LYS A 21 -25.96 -1.90 0.25
N ALA A 22 -25.60 -3.17 0.14
CA ALA A 22 -24.20 -3.57 0.03
C ALA A 22 -23.62 -2.91 -1.24
N GLU A 23 -22.56 -2.13 -1.06
CA GLU A 23 -21.83 -1.52 -2.17
C GLU A 23 -21.16 -2.63 -2.99
N ASN A 24 -21.64 -2.83 -4.22
CA ASN A 24 -21.08 -3.83 -5.12
C ASN A 24 -19.82 -3.25 -5.75
N ASP A 25 -18.68 -3.71 -5.26
CA ASP A 25 -17.35 -3.27 -5.62
C ASP A 25 -16.97 -3.78 -7.03
N SER A 26 -17.13 -2.92 -8.03
CA SER A 26 -17.02 -3.26 -9.44
C SER A 26 -15.60 -3.18 -10.01
N ILE A 27 -14.62 -2.72 -9.23
CA ILE A 27 -13.24 -2.52 -9.70
C ILE A 27 -12.49 -3.86 -9.62
N PRO A 28 -12.05 -4.44 -10.76
CA PRO A 28 -11.27 -5.67 -10.75
C PRO A 28 -9.92 -5.41 -10.09
N ARG A 29 -9.61 -6.18 -9.04
CA ARG A 29 -8.31 -6.14 -8.36
C ARG A 29 -7.39 -7.24 -8.84
N LYS A 30 -6.15 -6.87 -9.10
CA LYS A 30 -5.07 -7.82 -9.36
C LYS A 30 -4.77 -8.60 -8.09
N LYS A 31 -4.28 -9.82 -8.27
CA LYS A 31 -3.87 -10.73 -7.21
C LYS A 31 -2.50 -11.27 -7.52
N ILE A 32 -1.71 -11.50 -6.48
CA ILE A 32 -0.40 -12.14 -6.57
C ILE A 32 -0.22 -13.02 -5.34
N VAL A 33 0.45 -14.15 -5.51
CA VAL A 33 0.78 -15.06 -4.42
C VAL A 33 2.20 -14.76 -3.96
N ALA A 34 2.36 -14.36 -2.70
CA ALA A 34 3.67 -14.26 -2.08
C ALA A 34 4.26 -15.66 -1.88
N VAL A 35 5.57 -15.81 -2.06
CA VAL A 35 6.26 -17.11 -1.96
C VAL A 35 6.99 -17.22 -0.63
N LYS A 36 6.80 -18.35 0.06
CA LYS A 36 7.57 -18.63 1.29
C LYS A 36 9.03 -18.87 0.94
N THR A 37 9.94 -18.25 1.68
CA THR A 37 11.38 -18.51 1.60
C THR A 37 11.91 -19.01 2.94
N ASN A 38 12.88 -19.92 2.88
CA ASN A 38 13.72 -20.30 4.03
C ASN A 38 15.13 -19.69 3.93
N ASN A 39 15.43 -19.01 2.82
CA ASN A 39 16.69 -18.30 2.63
C ASN A 39 16.61 -16.97 3.37
N THR A 40 17.73 -16.57 3.97
CA THR A 40 17.88 -15.22 4.51
C THR A 40 17.84 -14.21 3.37
N ILE A 41 16.94 -13.23 3.47
CA ILE A 41 16.88 -12.07 2.57
C ILE A 41 17.59 -10.93 3.27
N LYS A 42 18.62 -10.37 2.62
CA LYS A 42 19.34 -9.23 3.16
C LYS A 42 18.74 -7.95 2.57
N ILE A 43 18.36 -7.03 3.43
CA ILE A 43 17.79 -5.75 2.99
C ILE A 43 18.95 -4.80 2.69
N ASP A 44 19.45 -4.82 1.46
CA ASP A 44 20.59 -3.99 1.02
C ASP A 44 20.38 -3.30 -0.35
N GLY A 45 19.20 -3.44 -0.94
CA GLY A 45 18.80 -2.77 -2.16
C GLY A 45 19.36 -3.46 -3.41
N ILE A 46 19.65 -4.76 -3.33
CA ILE A 46 20.18 -5.59 -4.41
C ILE A 46 19.28 -6.83 -4.56
N PHE A 47 19.07 -7.27 -5.80
CA PHE A 47 18.16 -8.38 -6.14
C PHE A 47 18.94 -9.63 -6.53
N ASP A 48 19.88 -10.07 -5.68
CA ASP A 48 20.80 -11.17 -6.01
C ASP A 48 20.49 -12.49 -5.30
N GLU A 49 19.60 -12.52 -4.31
CA GLU A 49 19.21 -13.77 -3.68
C GLU A 49 18.34 -14.64 -4.59
N GLU A 50 18.66 -15.93 -4.63
CA GLU A 50 17.95 -16.92 -5.45
C GLU A 50 16.44 -16.97 -5.13
N ALA A 51 16.04 -16.64 -3.91
CA ALA A 51 14.63 -16.64 -3.49
C ALA A 51 13.78 -15.70 -4.35
N TRP A 52 14.31 -14.55 -4.75
CA TRP A 52 13.61 -13.60 -5.62
C TRP A 52 13.32 -14.18 -7.00
N SER A 53 14.12 -15.13 -7.51
CA SER A 53 13.89 -15.75 -8.82
C SER A 53 12.64 -16.63 -8.87
N LYS A 54 12.17 -17.10 -7.71
CA LYS A 54 11.03 -18.03 -7.57
C LYS A 54 9.70 -17.30 -7.38
N ALA A 55 9.71 -16.02 -7.03
CA ALA A 55 8.51 -15.25 -6.79
C ALA A 55 7.86 -14.78 -8.11
N PRO A 56 6.52 -14.84 -8.23
CA PRO A 56 5.80 -14.14 -9.28
C PRO A 56 6.10 -12.64 -9.27
N ILE A 57 5.91 -11.99 -10.41
CA ILE A 57 6.21 -10.56 -10.59
C ILE A 57 4.91 -9.78 -10.75
N ALA A 58 4.71 -8.79 -9.89
CA ALA A 58 3.68 -7.77 -10.05
C ALA A 58 4.17 -6.72 -11.05
N THR A 59 3.44 -6.58 -12.17
CA THR A 59 3.72 -5.64 -13.26
C THR A 59 2.45 -4.92 -13.71
N ASN A 60 2.51 -4.23 -14.86
CA ASN A 60 1.39 -3.57 -15.52
C ASN A 60 0.73 -2.48 -14.66
N PHE A 61 1.56 -1.68 -13.98
CA PHE A 61 1.10 -0.54 -13.17
C PHE A 61 0.30 0.44 -14.03
N ILE A 62 -0.60 1.16 -13.39
CA ILE A 62 -1.50 2.11 -14.03
C ILE A 62 -1.40 3.45 -13.33
N GLN A 63 -1.52 4.49 -14.10
CA GLN A 63 -1.41 5.85 -13.61
C GLN A 63 -2.62 6.17 -12.74
N ARG A 64 -2.38 6.72 -11.56
CA ARG A 64 -3.40 7.28 -10.66
C ARG A 64 -3.62 8.75 -10.94
N SER A 65 -2.55 9.49 -11.20
CA SER A 65 -2.61 10.91 -11.54
C SER A 65 -1.44 11.33 -12.44
N PRO A 66 -1.59 12.36 -13.29
CA PRO A 66 -2.81 13.13 -13.55
C PRO A 66 -3.92 12.42 -14.34
N GLU A 67 -3.60 11.44 -15.18
CA GLU A 67 -4.57 10.75 -16.04
C GLU A 67 -4.83 9.34 -15.51
N ASN A 68 -5.93 9.14 -14.80
CA ASN A 68 -6.22 7.88 -14.12
C ASN A 68 -6.51 6.74 -15.12
N GLY A 69 -5.96 5.56 -14.85
CA GLY A 69 -6.16 4.33 -15.62
C GLY A 69 -5.26 4.15 -16.84
N VAL A 70 -4.39 5.13 -17.17
CA VAL A 70 -3.43 5.00 -18.28
C VAL A 70 -2.33 3.98 -17.91
N PRO A 71 -2.04 2.96 -18.73
CA PRO A 71 -0.95 2.03 -18.46
C PRO A 71 0.41 2.73 -18.39
N VAL A 72 1.27 2.29 -17.46
CA VAL A 72 2.66 2.77 -17.40
C VAL A 72 3.39 2.47 -18.72
N PRO A 73 4.16 3.41 -19.29
CA PRO A 73 5.03 3.12 -20.44
C PRO A 73 6.05 2.04 -20.08
N ASP A 74 6.42 1.17 -21.04
CA ASP A 74 7.37 0.08 -20.78
C ASP A 74 8.74 0.57 -20.30
N SER A 75 9.18 1.74 -20.76
CA SER A 75 10.43 2.38 -20.30
C SER A 75 10.41 2.79 -18.83
N LEU A 76 9.23 2.95 -18.25
CA LEU A 76 9.01 3.32 -16.85
C LEU A 76 8.36 2.18 -16.05
N ARG A 77 8.38 0.94 -16.57
CA ARG A 77 7.74 -0.19 -15.89
C ARG A 77 8.29 -0.38 -14.47
N THR A 78 7.47 -0.99 -13.64
CA THR A 78 7.83 -1.38 -12.27
C THR A 78 7.59 -2.87 -12.13
N GLU A 79 8.56 -3.58 -11.58
CA GLU A 79 8.52 -5.01 -11.32
C GLU A 79 8.67 -5.22 -9.81
N VAL A 80 7.65 -5.78 -9.16
CA VAL A 80 7.67 -6.04 -7.72
C VAL A 80 7.51 -7.52 -7.45
N LYS A 81 8.31 -8.03 -6.53
CA LYS A 81 8.22 -9.41 -6.03
C LYS A 81 7.95 -9.40 -4.54
N ILE A 82 7.23 -10.43 -4.09
CA ILE A 82 6.81 -10.55 -2.69
C ILE A 82 7.22 -11.91 -2.17
N LEU A 83 8.00 -11.89 -1.09
CA LEU A 83 8.40 -13.08 -0.34
C LEU A 83 7.88 -12.97 1.09
N TYR A 84 7.84 -14.08 1.80
CA TYR A 84 7.64 -14.07 3.24
C TYR A 84 8.40 -15.23 3.89
N ASP A 85 8.73 -15.06 5.17
CA ASP A 85 9.26 -16.11 6.02
C ASP A 85 8.48 -16.17 7.33
N ASP A 86 9.02 -16.81 8.36
CA ASP A 86 8.33 -16.93 9.65
C ASP A 86 8.38 -15.62 10.49
N THR A 87 9.12 -14.60 10.04
CA THR A 87 9.36 -13.35 10.76
C THR A 87 8.68 -12.13 10.14
N GLY A 88 8.44 -12.15 8.83
CA GLY A 88 7.82 -11.02 8.15
C GLY A 88 7.60 -11.23 6.65
N VAL A 89 7.10 -10.17 6.03
CA VAL A 89 6.89 -10.07 4.58
C VAL A 89 7.94 -9.15 3.97
N TYR A 90 8.37 -9.49 2.77
CA TYR A 90 9.40 -8.80 2.01
C TYR A 90 8.83 -8.30 0.70
N PHE A 91 9.11 -7.06 0.36
CA PHE A 91 8.81 -6.47 -0.94
C PHE A 91 10.12 -6.02 -1.56
N GLY A 92 10.30 -6.41 -2.81
CA GLY A 92 11.46 -6.00 -3.57
C GLY A 92 11.04 -5.51 -4.93
N ALA A 93 11.52 -4.32 -5.31
CA ALA A 93 11.04 -3.59 -6.47
C ALA A 93 12.20 -3.09 -7.33
N GLN A 94 12.17 -3.44 -8.61
CA GLN A 94 12.93 -2.73 -9.64
C GLN A 94 12.01 -1.74 -10.33
N MET A 95 12.36 -0.47 -10.24
CA MET A 95 11.67 0.63 -10.91
C MET A 95 12.54 1.09 -12.05
N TYR A 96 12.09 0.86 -13.28
CA TYR A 96 12.84 1.21 -14.47
C TYR A 96 12.69 2.69 -14.79
N ASP A 97 13.78 3.30 -15.22
CA ASP A 97 13.84 4.68 -15.65
C ASP A 97 14.97 4.87 -16.67
N PRO A 98 14.70 5.38 -17.89
CA PRO A 98 15.75 5.60 -18.88
C PRO A 98 16.72 6.75 -18.51
N HIS A 99 16.40 7.52 -17.47
CA HIS A 99 17.20 8.64 -16.98
C HIS A 99 17.47 8.50 -15.47
N PRO A 100 18.25 7.48 -15.04
CA PRO A 100 18.54 7.25 -13.63
C PRO A 100 19.24 8.44 -12.96
N GLU A 101 19.99 9.24 -13.71
CA GLU A 101 20.62 10.48 -13.25
C GLU A 101 19.63 11.58 -12.87
N LYS A 102 18.37 11.47 -13.34
CA LYS A 102 17.27 12.41 -13.06
C LYS A 102 16.29 11.89 -12.01
N ILE A 103 16.58 10.75 -11.37
CA ILE A 103 15.78 10.27 -10.24
C ILE A 103 15.93 11.28 -9.11
N ALA A 104 14.80 11.82 -8.66
CA ALA A 104 14.80 12.85 -7.63
C ALA A 104 15.15 12.21 -6.28
N LYS A 105 16.18 12.76 -5.63
CA LYS A 105 16.76 12.27 -4.38
C LYS A 105 17.20 13.44 -3.49
N GLU A 106 16.35 13.84 -2.57
CA GLU A 106 16.63 14.83 -1.54
C GLU A 106 16.95 14.09 -0.24
N MET A 107 18.00 14.55 0.45
CA MET A 107 18.34 13.99 1.76
C MET A 107 17.51 14.73 2.80
N VAL A 108 16.52 14.03 3.36
CA VAL A 108 15.65 14.51 4.43
C VAL A 108 15.64 13.53 5.60
N GLU A 109 15.06 13.93 6.72
CA GLU A 109 14.86 13.05 7.86
C GLU A 109 13.72 12.05 7.59
N ARG A 110 13.71 10.96 8.35
CA ARG A 110 12.60 10.00 8.36
C ARG A 110 11.27 10.71 8.62
N ASP A 111 10.20 10.19 8.03
CA ASP A 111 8.84 10.74 8.07
C ASP A 111 8.67 12.10 7.36
N ASN A 112 9.71 12.56 6.64
CA ASN A 112 9.61 13.69 5.72
C ASN A 112 9.69 13.21 4.27
N VAL A 113 8.73 13.66 3.47
CA VAL A 113 8.69 13.38 2.04
C VAL A 113 9.25 14.59 1.31
N GLY A 114 10.55 14.56 1.00
CA GLY A 114 11.23 15.62 0.24
C GLY A 114 10.76 15.72 -1.21
N ASN A 115 11.53 16.44 -2.04
CA ASN A 115 11.33 16.47 -3.49
C ASN A 115 11.87 15.18 -4.14
N ASP A 116 11.26 14.05 -3.78
CA ASP A 116 11.75 12.69 -4.05
C ASP A 116 10.83 11.85 -4.93
N ASP A 117 11.43 10.96 -5.72
CA ASP A 117 10.74 9.76 -6.19
C ASP A 117 10.32 8.90 -4.99
N ILE A 118 9.25 8.12 -5.12
CA ILE A 118 8.75 7.26 -4.03
C ILE A 118 8.45 5.86 -4.57
N PHE A 119 8.78 4.86 -3.76
CA PHE A 119 8.18 3.53 -3.80
C PHE A 119 7.39 3.29 -2.52
N GLY A 120 6.20 2.72 -2.63
CA GLY A 120 5.31 2.53 -1.49
C GLY A 120 4.56 1.22 -1.52
N VAL A 121 4.29 0.67 -0.34
CA VAL A 121 3.39 -0.47 -0.15
C VAL A 121 2.33 -0.09 0.88
N VAL A 122 1.06 -0.25 0.51
CA VAL A 122 -0.09 -0.06 1.39
C VAL A 122 -0.69 -1.42 1.70
N LEU A 123 -0.78 -1.81 2.97
CA LEU A 123 -1.23 -3.13 3.43
C LEU A 123 -2.43 -3.04 4.35
N ASN A 124 -3.45 -3.86 4.07
CA ASN A 124 -4.54 -4.17 4.98
C ASN A 124 -4.55 -5.68 5.26
N GLY A 125 -4.03 -6.07 6.43
CA GLY A 125 -3.91 -7.48 6.83
C GLY A 125 -5.22 -8.20 7.14
N TYR A 126 -6.31 -7.46 7.43
CA TYR A 126 -7.65 -8.03 7.59
C TYR A 126 -8.43 -8.09 6.28
N ASN A 127 -7.99 -7.33 5.28
CA ASN A 127 -8.66 -7.14 4.00
C ASN A 127 -10.14 -6.70 4.14
N ASP A 128 -10.43 -5.91 5.18
CA ASP A 128 -11.76 -5.42 5.55
C ASP A 128 -12.04 -3.99 5.06
N LYS A 129 -11.04 -3.37 4.42
CA LYS A 129 -11.07 -1.99 3.91
C LYS A 129 -11.25 -0.91 5.00
N GLN A 130 -10.96 -1.21 6.26
CA GLN A 130 -11.12 -0.26 7.37
C GLN A 130 -9.83 0.49 7.69
N GLN A 131 -8.73 -0.25 7.78
CA GLN A 131 -7.43 0.28 8.17
C GLN A 131 -6.33 -0.31 7.29
N SER A 132 -5.44 0.54 6.80
CA SER A 132 -4.21 0.13 6.11
C SER A 132 -2.99 0.75 6.79
N LEU A 133 -1.84 0.11 6.62
CA LEU A 133 -0.53 0.67 6.95
C LEU A 133 0.20 0.97 5.65
N GLU A 134 0.79 2.14 5.57
CA GLU A 134 1.59 2.60 4.42
C GLU A 134 3.07 2.62 4.80
N PHE A 135 3.89 2.09 3.91
CA PHE A 135 5.34 2.04 4.05
C PHE A 135 5.96 2.58 2.77
N LEU A 136 6.58 3.76 2.85
CA LEU A 136 7.20 4.44 1.72
C LEU A 136 8.72 4.51 1.90
N VAL A 137 9.44 4.34 0.81
CA VAL A 137 10.88 4.48 0.75
C VAL A 137 11.27 5.39 -0.41
N MET A 138 12.23 6.26 -0.17
CA MET A 138 12.81 7.16 -1.17
C MET A 138 14.11 6.56 -1.73
N PRO A 139 14.61 7.03 -2.88
CA PRO A 139 15.88 6.57 -3.45
C PRO A 139 17.09 6.76 -2.53
N THR A 140 17.00 7.66 -1.56
CA THR A 140 18.00 7.89 -0.50
C THR A 140 17.98 6.83 0.60
N GLY A 141 16.96 5.96 0.63
CA GLY A 141 16.71 5.00 1.71
C GLY A 141 15.91 5.57 2.87
N VAL A 142 15.56 6.86 2.84
CA VAL A 142 14.67 7.49 3.83
C VAL A 142 13.33 6.75 3.83
N GLN A 143 12.81 6.54 5.03
CA GLN A 143 11.56 5.86 5.31
C GLN A 143 10.48 6.88 5.66
N TYR A 144 9.25 6.59 5.28
CA TYR A 144 8.05 7.23 5.79
C TYR A 144 7.01 6.14 6.02
N ASP A 145 6.27 6.23 7.12
CA ASP A 145 5.10 5.38 7.32
C ASP A 145 3.93 6.13 7.91
N ALA A 146 2.76 5.55 7.67
CA ALA A 146 1.51 6.12 8.12
C ALA A 146 0.47 5.00 8.33
N LYS A 147 -0.53 5.31 9.14
CA LYS A 147 -1.73 4.50 9.27
C LYS A 147 -2.87 5.22 8.55
N ILE A 148 -3.52 4.54 7.62
CA ILE A 148 -4.65 5.07 6.87
C ILE A 148 -5.94 4.47 7.40
N THR A 149 -6.90 5.30 7.81
CA THR A 149 -8.26 4.87 8.19
C THR A 149 -9.32 5.62 7.40
N ASN A 150 -10.50 5.03 7.26
CA ASN A 150 -11.61 5.68 6.55
C ASN A 150 -12.05 6.99 7.21
N ASP A 151 -12.02 7.05 8.55
CA ASP A 151 -12.55 8.19 9.31
C ASP A 151 -11.59 9.38 9.38
N ASN A 152 -10.28 9.11 9.45
CA ASN A 152 -9.25 10.13 9.70
C ASN A 152 -8.28 10.32 8.54
N GLY A 153 -8.38 9.51 7.48
CA GLY A 153 -7.41 9.51 6.39
C GLY A 153 -6.05 9.02 6.85
N GLU A 154 -5.00 9.68 6.36
CA GLU A 154 -3.61 9.36 6.67
C GLU A 154 -3.17 9.97 8.01
N ASP A 155 -2.70 9.10 8.92
CA ASP A 155 -2.11 9.44 10.20
C ASP A 155 -0.61 9.14 10.17
N SER A 156 0.18 10.17 9.88
CA SER A 156 1.65 10.14 9.80
C SER A 156 2.35 10.16 11.17
N SER A 157 1.59 10.17 12.27
CA SER A 157 2.16 10.04 13.62
C SER A 157 2.39 8.59 14.03
N TRP A 158 1.80 7.63 13.30
CA TRP A 158 2.13 6.22 13.44
C TRP A 158 3.60 6.00 13.10
N ASN A 159 4.24 5.05 13.79
CA ASN A 159 5.67 4.79 13.61
C ASN A 159 5.94 3.30 13.87
N GLY A 160 6.28 2.57 12.81
CA GLY A 160 6.60 1.14 12.87
C GLY A 160 8.10 0.85 12.86
N VAL A 161 8.48 -0.33 13.37
CA VAL A 161 9.86 -0.83 13.23
C VAL A 161 9.96 -1.77 12.03
N TRP A 162 10.43 -1.24 10.90
CA TRP A 162 10.59 -1.97 9.65
C TRP A 162 11.91 -1.59 8.96
N TYR A 163 12.34 -2.43 8.02
CA TYR A 163 13.65 -2.30 7.39
C TYR A 163 13.50 -2.00 5.91
N SER A 164 14.34 -1.12 5.39
CA SER A 164 14.41 -0.86 3.95
C SER A 164 15.83 -0.58 3.48
N ALA A 165 16.02 -0.74 2.18
CA ALA A 165 17.21 -0.29 1.49
C ALA A 165 16.82 0.16 0.08
N ALA A 166 17.53 1.17 -0.43
CA ALA A 166 17.31 1.69 -1.77
C ALA A 166 18.65 1.91 -2.48
N LYS A 167 18.67 1.67 -3.79
CA LYS A 167 19.88 1.83 -4.60
C LYS A 167 19.55 2.24 -6.03
N ILE A 168 20.07 3.39 -6.46
CA ILE A 168 20.03 3.80 -7.86
C ILE A 168 21.03 2.96 -8.65
N ASN A 169 20.61 2.52 -9.84
CA ASN A 169 21.39 1.70 -10.76
C ASN A 169 21.24 2.22 -12.20
N GLU A 170 21.92 1.58 -13.15
CA GLU A 170 21.93 2.02 -14.57
C GLU A 170 20.56 1.93 -15.27
N LYS A 171 19.63 1.13 -14.74
CA LYS A 171 18.28 0.91 -15.30
C LYS A 171 17.19 1.71 -14.58
N GLY A 172 17.52 2.41 -13.49
CA GLY A 172 16.56 3.09 -12.63
C GLY A 172 16.96 2.99 -11.16
N TRP A 173 16.09 2.45 -10.30
CA TRP A 173 16.45 2.19 -8.90
C TRP A 173 15.72 0.99 -8.30
N PHE A 174 16.36 0.40 -7.29
CA PHE A 174 15.83 -0.67 -6.47
C PHE A 174 15.36 -0.15 -5.13
N ALA A 175 14.30 -0.78 -4.62
CA ALA A 175 13.87 -0.67 -3.24
C ALA A 175 13.60 -2.07 -2.68
N GLU A 176 14.03 -2.31 -1.45
CA GLU A 176 13.68 -3.47 -0.65
C GLU A 176 13.05 -3.02 0.67
N ILE A 177 12.06 -3.76 1.11
CA ILE A 177 11.30 -3.52 2.33
C ILE A 177 11.09 -4.85 3.04
N LYS A 178 11.40 -4.93 4.33
CA LYS A 178 10.97 -5.99 5.24
C LYS A 178 10.05 -5.40 6.30
N ILE A 179 8.85 -5.96 6.40
CA ILE A 179 7.88 -5.62 7.44
C ILE A 179 7.72 -6.82 8.37
N PRO A 180 8.20 -6.75 9.62
CA PRO A 180 7.97 -7.79 10.61
C PRO A 180 6.49 -7.98 10.91
N TYR A 181 6.08 -9.21 11.22
CA TYR A 181 4.69 -9.48 11.61
C TYR A 181 4.28 -8.78 12.92
N SER A 182 5.22 -8.33 13.76
CA SER A 182 4.94 -7.52 14.96
C SER A 182 4.29 -6.18 14.64
N GLU A 183 4.62 -5.62 13.48
CA GLU A 183 4.11 -4.32 13.01
C GLU A 183 2.73 -4.45 12.36
N LEU A 184 2.34 -5.67 11.99
CA LEU A 184 1.11 -5.93 11.26
C LEU A 184 0.01 -6.47 12.18
N ARG A 185 -1.25 -6.29 11.75
CA ARG A 185 -2.42 -6.92 12.35
C ARG A 185 -3.16 -7.68 11.27
N PHE A 186 -3.44 -8.96 11.54
CA PHE A 186 -4.03 -9.89 10.59
C PHE A 186 -4.70 -11.05 11.36
N PRO A 187 -5.68 -11.76 10.76
CA PRO A 187 -6.41 -12.82 11.43
C PRO A 187 -5.54 -14.06 11.69
N LYS A 188 -5.93 -14.90 12.65
CA LYS A 188 -5.25 -16.17 12.97
C LYS A 188 -5.63 -17.30 11.98
N ASN A 189 -5.64 -17.00 10.69
CA ASN A 189 -5.93 -17.97 9.63
C ASN A 189 -4.66 -18.70 9.19
N LYS A 190 -4.80 -19.96 8.75
CA LYS A 190 -3.67 -20.74 8.22
C LYS A 190 -3.14 -20.18 6.89
N VAL A 191 -4.05 -19.73 6.05
CA VAL A 191 -3.76 -19.03 4.78
C VAL A 191 -4.22 -17.59 4.96
N GLN A 192 -3.34 -16.66 4.61
CA GLN A 192 -3.59 -15.23 4.74
C GLN A 192 -4.02 -14.65 3.39
N ASP A 193 -5.10 -13.87 3.40
CA ASP A 193 -5.58 -13.10 2.26
C ASP A 193 -5.57 -11.63 2.65
N TRP A 194 -4.53 -10.90 2.24
CA TRP A 194 -4.35 -9.48 2.57
C TRP A 194 -4.79 -8.60 1.41
N GLY A 195 -5.37 -7.45 1.74
CA GLY A 195 -5.56 -6.36 0.80
C GLY A 195 -4.25 -5.59 0.69
N PHE A 196 -3.83 -5.24 -0.52
CA PHE A 196 -2.67 -4.37 -0.68
C PHE A 196 -2.70 -3.59 -1.99
N ASN A 197 -1.93 -2.50 -2.01
CA ASN A 197 -1.58 -1.80 -3.23
C ASN A 197 -0.10 -1.40 -3.18
N ILE A 198 0.46 -1.10 -4.34
CA ILE A 198 1.83 -0.62 -4.49
C ILE A 198 1.75 0.73 -5.19
N VAL A 199 2.53 1.69 -4.72
CA VAL A 199 2.59 3.05 -5.27
C VAL A 199 4.00 3.31 -5.77
N ARG A 200 4.10 4.02 -6.90
CA ARG A 200 5.33 4.63 -7.38
C ARG A 200 5.05 6.08 -7.77
N ARG A 201 5.85 7.01 -7.26
CA ARG A 201 5.85 8.41 -7.70
C ARG A 201 7.14 8.71 -8.46
N ILE A 202 7.00 9.26 -9.67
CA ILE A 202 8.12 9.82 -10.44
C ILE A 202 8.04 11.33 -10.30
N GLN A 203 8.92 11.89 -9.49
CA GLN A 203 8.79 13.27 -9.03
C GLN A 203 9.07 14.29 -10.12
N ARG A 204 10.01 14.00 -11.03
CA ARG A 204 10.35 14.92 -12.13
C ARG A 204 9.18 15.18 -13.09
N THR A 205 8.27 14.21 -13.24
CA THR A 205 7.07 14.32 -14.09
C THR A 205 5.80 14.50 -13.27
N LYS A 206 5.88 14.40 -11.94
CA LYS A 206 4.73 14.45 -11.01
C LYS A 206 3.67 13.39 -11.32
N VAL A 207 4.09 12.25 -11.88
CA VAL A 207 3.18 11.15 -12.20
C VAL A 207 3.20 10.13 -11.07
N MET A 208 2.00 9.71 -10.69
CA MET A 208 1.75 8.70 -9.68
C MET A 208 1.21 7.45 -10.36
N TYR A 209 1.79 6.29 -10.05
CA TYR A 209 1.36 4.99 -10.53
C TYR A 209 1.00 4.09 -9.36
N ASP A 210 -0.08 3.33 -9.53
CA ASP A 210 -0.54 2.33 -8.58
C ASP A 210 -0.60 0.97 -9.26
N TRP A 211 -0.45 -0.12 -8.49
CA TRP A 211 -0.59 -1.47 -9.06
C TRP A 211 -2.04 -1.82 -9.35
N ASN A 212 -2.95 -1.49 -8.44
CA ASN A 212 -4.40 -1.60 -8.61
C ASN A 212 -5.02 -0.23 -8.92
N LEU A 213 -6.15 -0.24 -9.65
CA LEU A 213 -6.87 0.99 -9.99
C LEU A 213 -7.46 1.59 -8.71
N VAL A 214 -7.18 2.87 -8.49
CA VAL A 214 -7.78 3.66 -7.43
C VAL A 214 -8.62 4.75 -8.10
N ASN A 215 -9.94 4.68 -7.92
CA ASN A 215 -10.84 5.73 -8.38
C ASN A 215 -10.97 6.76 -7.26
N ASN A 216 -10.51 7.98 -7.54
CA ASN A 216 -10.71 9.15 -6.70
C ASN A 216 -11.98 9.89 -7.10
#